data_AF-A0A1E4TVB8-F1
#
_entry.id   AF-A0A1E4TVB8-F1
#
_cell.length_a   1.000
_cell.length_b   1.000
_cell.length_c   1.000
_cell.angle_alpha   90.00
_cell.angle_beta   90.00
_cell.angle_gamma   90.00
#
_symmetry.space_group_name_H-M   'P 1'
#
loop_
_entity.id
_entity.type
_entity.pdbx_description
1 polymer ?
#
loop_
_entity_poly.entity_id
_entity_poly.type
_entity_poly.pdbx_seq_one_letter_code
_entity_poly.pdbx_strand_id
1 'polypeptide(L)'
;MTDNNNTDNNTNKKQFLSEDVKKHNHNESEQRRREQLRSTYDKLVELIPSLSFEESRSELAILNKSVNYIKQLRKEHDELLQKSKEKGIDVESLLK
;
A
#
# COMPACT_ATOMS: atom_id res chain seq x y z
N MET A 1 -51.45 -14.47 22.05
CA MET A 1 -51.49 -13.00 21.90
C MET A 1 -50.06 -12.51 22.02
N THR A 2 -49.62 -11.85 20.97
CA THR A 2 -48.28 -11.27 20.75
C THR A 2 -47.97 -10.13 21.72
N ASP A 3 -46.67 -9.81 21.83
CA ASP A 3 -46.06 -8.46 21.83
C ASP A 3 -44.72 -8.56 22.61
N ASN A 4 -43.61 -8.99 22.00
CA ASN A 4 -42.73 -8.23 21.12
C ASN A 4 -42.36 -6.84 21.67
N ASN A 5 -41.15 -6.70 22.23
CA ASN A 5 -40.32 -5.48 22.17
C ASN A 5 -38.99 -5.71 22.92
N ASN A 6 -37.95 -6.11 22.19
CA ASN A 6 -36.57 -5.76 22.57
C ASN A 6 -35.76 -5.43 21.30
N THR A 7 -36.37 -4.60 20.46
CA THR A 7 -35.66 -3.77 19.49
C THR A 7 -35.32 -2.49 20.25
N ASP A 8 -34.05 -2.27 20.60
CA ASP A 8 -33.43 -0.94 20.81
C ASP A 8 -32.07 -0.97 21.53
N ASN A 9 -31.23 -1.98 21.29
CA ASN A 9 -29.84 -1.98 21.81
C ASN A 9 -28.79 -1.50 20.80
N ASN A 10 -29.19 -0.97 19.63
CA ASN A 10 -28.25 -0.57 18.57
C ASN A 10 -28.16 0.95 18.32
N THR A 11 -28.91 1.78 19.05
CA THR A 11 -28.90 3.26 18.87
C THR A 11 -28.16 4.00 19.98
N ASN A 12 -28.01 3.41 21.18
CA ASN A 12 -27.36 4.04 22.33
C ASN A 12 -25.82 3.99 22.34
N LYS A 13 -25.18 3.18 21.47
CA LYS A 13 -23.70 3.14 21.40
C LYS A 13 -23.06 4.40 20.80
N LYS A 14 -23.85 5.25 20.12
CA LYS A 14 -23.34 6.45 19.44
C LYS A 14 -23.16 7.65 20.38
N GLN A 15 -23.71 7.61 21.60
CA GLN A 15 -23.82 8.78 22.49
C GLN A 15 -22.89 8.79 23.71
N PHE A 16 -22.05 7.76 23.95
CA PHE A 16 -21.24 7.66 25.19
C PHE A 16 -19.72 7.52 25.01
N LEU A 17 -19.16 7.83 23.85
CA LEU A 17 -17.71 8.04 23.80
C LEU A 17 -17.44 9.44 24.35
N SER A 18 -16.97 9.52 25.59
CA SER A 18 -16.45 10.78 26.15
C SER A 18 -15.48 11.41 25.16
N GLU A 19 -15.41 12.74 25.09
CA GLU A 19 -14.50 13.45 24.18
C GLU A 19 -13.05 12.98 24.35
N ASP A 20 -12.66 12.58 25.56
CA ASP A 20 -11.36 11.97 25.85
C ASP A 20 -11.16 10.62 25.15
N VAL A 21 -12.19 9.76 25.15
CA VAL A 21 -12.16 8.45 24.48
C VAL A 21 -12.13 8.62 22.97
N LYS A 22 -12.89 9.59 22.42
CA LYS A 22 -12.83 9.91 20.98
C LYS A 22 -11.45 10.40 20.58
N LYS A 23 -10.85 11.29 21.37
CA LYS A 23 -9.51 11.82 21.12
C LYS A 23 -8.45 10.72 21.18
N HIS A 24 -8.54 9.83 22.17
CA HIS A 24 -7.66 8.67 22.28
C HIS A 24 -7.77 7.77 21.03
N ASN A 25 -8.98 7.35 20.67
CA ASN A 25 -9.22 6.49 19.51
C ASN A 25 -8.79 7.14 18.18
N HIS A 26 -8.98 8.45 18.04
CA HIS A 26 -8.52 9.19 16.86
C HIS A 26 -6.99 9.16 16.74
N ASN A 27 -6.28 9.43 17.84
CA ASN A 27 -4.82 9.39 17.88
C ASN A 27 -4.28 8.00 17.58
N GLU A 28 -4.88 6.95 18.16
CA GLU A 28 -4.49 5.56 17.89
C GLU A 28 -4.76 5.15 16.44
N SER A 29 -5.93 5.51 15.90
CA SER A 29 -6.29 5.20 14.51
C SER A 29 -5.31 5.85 13.53
N GLU A 30 -4.95 7.10 13.79
CA GLU A 30 -4.01 7.84 12.97
C GLU A 30 -2.57 7.34 13.15
N GLN A 31 -2.17 6.92 14.35
CA GLN A 31 -0.90 6.26 14.58
C GLN A 31 -0.80 4.96 13.75
N ARG A 32 -1.81 4.09 13.83
CA ARG A 32 -1.87 2.86 13.02
C ARG A 32 -1.82 3.17 11.53
N ARG A 33 -2.54 4.19 11.06
CA ARG A 33 -2.51 4.61 9.65
C ARG A 33 -1.10 5.01 9.23
N ARG A 34 -0.38 5.77 10.06
CA ARG A 34 1.00 6.19 9.78
C ARG A 34 1.99 5.03 9.83
N GLU A 35 1.80 4.06 10.72
CA GLU A 35 2.63 2.84 10.77
C GLU A 35 2.46 2.00 9.50
N GLN A 36 1.22 1.81 9.04
CA GLN A 36 0.94 1.13 7.77
C GLN A 36 1.56 1.85 6.56
N LEU A 37 1.46 3.18 6.54
CA LEU A 37 2.06 3.99 5.48
C LEU A 37 3.58 3.82 5.46
N ARG A 38 4.25 3.91 6.62
CA ARG A 38 5.70 3.69 6.75
C ARG A 38 6.12 2.30 6.28
N SER A 39 5.43 1.25 6.74
CA SER A 39 5.71 -0.11 6.30
C SER A 39 5.58 -0.29 4.79
N THR A 40 4.68 0.46 4.15
CA THR A 40 4.55 0.45 2.68
C THR A 40 5.75 1.13 2.00
N TYR A 41 6.22 2.25 2.54
CA TYR A 41 7.44 2.91 2.06
C TYR A 41 8.69 2.04 2.26
N ASP A 42 8.81 1.34 3.39
CA ASP A 42 9.93 0.43 3.66
C ASP A 42 9.99 -0.69 2.61
N LYS A 43 8.85 -1.27 2.22
CA LYS A 43 8.78 -2.24 1.12
C LYS A 43 9.22 -1.67 -0.23
N LEU A 44 8.90 -0.40 -0.52
CA LEU A 44 9.37 0.25 -1.74
C LEU A 44 10.90 0.39 -1.73
N VAL A 45 11.49 0.77 -0.60
CA VAL A 45 12.95 0.86 -0.44
C VAL A 45 13.61 -0.49 -0.66
N GLU A 46 13.04 -1.58 -0.14
CA GLU A 46 13.55 -2.94 -0.35
C GLU A 46 13.51 -3.40 -1.81
N LEU A 47 12.46 -3.01 -2.56
CA LEU A 47 12.25 -3.44 -3.94
C LEU A 47 13.04 -2.65 -4.98
N ILE A 48 13.48 -1.44 -4.65
CA ILE A 48 14.09 -0.52 -5.62
C ILE A 48 15.60 -0.48 -5.39
N PRO A 49 16.42 -1.06 -6.29
CA PRO A 49 17.86 -1.19 -6.09
C PRO A 49 18.62 0.13 -5.93
N SER A 50 18.02 1.24 -6.38
CA SER A 50 18.63 2.57 -6.31
C SER A 50 18.31 3.33 -5.01
N LEU A 51 17.46 2.78 -4.14
CA LEU A 51 17.17 3.33 -2.82
C LEU A 51 18.03 2.66 -1.76
N SER A 52 18.57 3.46 -0.85
CA SER A 52 19.24 2.95 0.34
C SER A 52 18.38 3.15 1.60
N PHE A 53 18.73 2.48 2.69
CA PHE A 53 18.00 2.61 3.94
C PHE A 53 18.05 4.04 4.50
N GLU A 54 19.11 4.79 4.23
CA GLU A 54 19.25 6.20 4.62
C GLU A 54 18.20 7.11 3.93
N GLU A 55 17.70 6.71 2.76
CA GLU A 55 16.68 7.43 2.01
C GLU A 55 15.24 7.04 2.38
N SER A 56 15.07 6.03 3.25
CA SER A 56 13.75 5.56 3.74
C SER A 56 12.90 6.64 4.40
N ARG A 57 13.52 7.77 4.78
CA ARG A 57 12.86 8.90 5.44
C ARG A 57 12.38 9.99 4.47
N SER A 58 12.74 9.90 3.19
CA SER A 58 12.37 10.91 2.18
C SER A 58 11.30 10.36 1.24
N GLU A 59 10.03 10.65 1.54
CA GLU A 59 8.88 10.22 0.73
C GLU A 59 9.03 10.65 -0.74
N LEU A 60 9.51 11.87 -0.98
CA LEU A 60 9.74 12.40 -2.32
C LEU A 60 10.83 11.63 -3.07
N ALA A 61 11.93 11.28 -2.41
CA ALA A 61 12.99 10.50 -3.04
C ALA A 61 12.50 9.10 -3.39
N ILE A 62 11.78 8.45 -2.47
CA ILE A 62 11.23 7.11 -2.68
C ILE A 62 10.29 7.11 -3.88
N LEU A 63 9.32 8.04 -3.94
CA LEU A 63 8.37 8.10 -5.05
C LEU A 63 9.05 8.38 -6.40
N ASN A 64 9.98 9.33 -6.45
CA ASN A 64 10.69 9.64 -7.70
C ASN A 64 11.53 8.47 -8.21
N LYS A 65 12.29 7.82 -7.32
CA LYS A 65 13.10 6.65 -7.69
C LYS A 65 12.22 5.45 -8.07
N SER A 66 11.07 5.28 -7.41
CA SER A 66 10.06 4.27 -7.78
C SER A 66 9.59 4.45 -9.22
N VAL A 67 9.18 5.67 -9.59
CA VAL A 67 8.69 5.98 -10.93
C VAL A 67 9.78 5.76 -11.98
N ASN A 68 11.02 6.18 -11.68
CA ASN A 68 12.16 5.97 -12.58
C ASN A 68 12.47 4.49 -12.77
N TYR A 69 12.42 3.69 -11.70
CA TYR A 69 12.68 2.26 -11.78
C TYR A 69 11.60 1.53 -12.60
N ILE A 70 10.32 1.88 -12.44
CA ILE A 70 9.24 1.31 -13.27
C ILE A 70 9.48 1.63 -14.76
N LYS A 71 9.90 2.85 -15.09
CA LYS A 71 10.23 3.22 -16.48
C LYS A 71 11.41 2.40 -17.02
N GLN A 72 12.44 2.20 -16.21
CA GLN A 72 13.58 1.37 -16.57
C GLN A 72 13.18 -0.08 -16.82
N LEU A 73 12.40 -0.69 -15.91
CA LEU A 73 11.92 -2.06 -16.04
C LEU A 73 11.10 -2.28 -17.31
N ARG A 74 10.24 -1.32 -17.68
CA ARG A 74 9.48 -1.39 -18.95
C ARG A 74 10.38 -1.36 -20.16
N LYS A 75 11.37 -0.47 -20.17
CA LYS A 75 12.35 -0.39 -21.26
C LYS A 75 13.16 -1.69 -21.38
N GLU A 76 13.63 -2.22 -20.26
CA GLU A 76 14.39 -3.47 -20.21
C GLU A 76 13.54 -4.65 -20.68
N HIS A 77 12.28 -4.72 -20.24
CA HIS A 77 11.31 -5.71 -20.70
C HIS A 77 11.16 -5.68 -22.23
N ASP A 78 10.96 -4.50 -22.82
CA ASP A 78 10.79 -4.36 -24.27
C ASP A 78 12.06 -4.76 -25.04
N GLU A 79 13.24 -4.38 -24.53
CA GLU A 79 14.53 -4.80 -25.09
C GLU A 79 14.74 -6.32 -25.01
N LEU A 80 14.36 -6.95 -23.89
CA LEU A 80 14.46 -8.39 -23.71
C LEU A 80 13.48 -9.15 -24.62
N LEU A 81 12.27 -8.65 -24.79
CA LEU A 81 11.30 -9.21 -25.75
C LEU A 81 11.83 -9.13 -27.17
N GLN A 82 12.41 -7.99 -27.55
CA GLN A 82 13.00 -7.81 -28.88
C GLN A 82 14.15 -8.80 -29.12
N LYS A 83 15.09 -8.91 -28.16
CA LYS A 83 16.20 -9.89 -28.21
C LYS A 83 15.71 -11.33 -28.26
N SER A 84 14.60 -11.64 -27.59
CA SER A 84 14.02 -12.99 -27.58
C SER A 84 13.40 -13.32 -28.94
N LYS A 85 12.67 -12.38 -29.55
CA LYS A 85 12.12 -12.51 -30.91
C LYS A 85 13.22 -12.70 -31.95
N GLU A 86 14.31 -11.95 -31.87
CA GLU A 86 15.48 -12.10 -32.76
C GLU A 86 16.12 -13.48 -32.65
N LYS A 87 16.06 -14.10 -31.48
CA LYS A 87 16.53 -15.48 -31.24
C LYS A 87 15.48 -16.55 -31.58
N GLY A 88 14.30 -16.15 -32.05
CA GLY A 88 13.19 -17.06 -32.37
C GLY A 88 12.50 -17.67 -31.14
N ILE A 89 12.66 -17.06 -29.96
CA ILE A 89 12.01 -17.49 -28.71
C ILE A 89 10.65 -16.80 -28.61
N ASP A 90 9.57 -17.59 -28.59
CA ASP A 90 8.22 -17.10 -28.35
C ASP A 90 7.94 -16.98 -26.84
N VAL A 91 8.18 -15.77 -26.30
CA VAL A 91 7.98 -15.46 -24.88
C VAL A 91 6.49 -15.50 -24.48
N GLU A 92 5.57 -15.17 -25.40
CA GLU A 92 4.13 -15.13 -25.10
C GLU A 92 3.60 -16.52 -24.74
N SER A 93 4.18 -17.57 -25.34
CA SER A 93 3.83 -18.96 -25.05
C SER A 93 4.23 -19.41 -23.63
N LEU A 94 5.18 -18.72 -22.98
CA LEU A 94 5.78 -19.09 -21.70
C LEU A 94 5.13 -18.39 -20.50
N LEU A 95 4.36 -17.33 -20.71
CA LEU A 95 3.75 -16.51 -19.65
C LEU A 95 2.31 -16.95 -19.28
N LYS A 96 1.95 -18.20 -19.56
CA LYS A 96 0.62 -18.76 -19.26
C LYS A 96 0.35 -18.95 -17.77
#